data_AF-A0A0N4X547-F1
#
_entry.id   AF-A0A0N4X547-F1
#
_cell.length_a   1.000
_cell.length_b   1.000
_cell.length_c   1.000
_cell.angle_alpha   90.00
_cell.angle_beta   90.00
_cell.angle_gamma   90.00
#
_symmetry.space_group_name_H-M   'P 1'
#
loop_
_entity.id
_entity.type
_entity.pdbx_description
1 polymer ?
#
loop_
_entity_poly.entity_id
_entity_poly.type
_entity_poly.pdbx_seq_one_letter_code
_entity_poly.pdbx_strand_id
1 'polypeptide(L)'
;LNDADFVLFVSVLERGCTGDMLAYASHCGLDPFTYRPTAGLVNFCPAVLKRMKSIEFLYGMTTVKHELTHAFVFAMELYPFFPGAGPRQWDGKVQLIPNVAERFTRVDWETSKGPVGKNMKHDVYMITTPKVREEARRHFNCTTLEGAEVENQGHPGTIFSHWEKRVFEDEIMSGSYSQVAAMSRVTLALFEDSGWYKVNYE
;
A
#
# COMPACT_ATOMS: atom_id res chain seq x y z
N LEU A 1 -15.53 -18.03 -18.17
CA LEU A 1 -14.16 -17.52 -18.44
C LEU A 1 -13.25 -18.72 -18.26
N ASN A 2 -12.54 -19.13 -19.31
CA ASN A 2 -11.52 -20.18 -19.23
C ASN A 2 -10.17 -19.49 -19.41
N ASP A 3 -9.13 -19.95 -18.71
CA ASP A 3 -7.75 -19.42 -18.80
C ASP A 3 -7.62 -17.95 -18.34
N ALA A 4 -8.04 -17.65 -17.12
CA ALA A 4 -7.90 -16.33 -16.51
C ALA A 4 -7.50 -16.43 -15.04
N ASP A 5 -6.43 -15.74 -14.65
CA ASP A 5 -5.94 -15.71 -13.26
C ASP A 5 -6.56 -14.59 -12.42
N PHE A 6 -7.13 -13.58 -13.06
CA PHE A 6 -7.78 -12.45 -12.41
C PHE A 6 -8.86 -11.84 -13.33
N VAL A 7 -10.03 -11.52 -12.77
CA VAL A 7 -11.12 -10.83 -13.48
C VAL A 7 -11.27 -9.41 -12.94
N LEU A 8 -11.05 -8.42 -13.80
CA LEU A 8 -11.21 -7.01 -13.45
C LEU A 8 -12.53 -6.45 -13.99
N PHE A 9 -13.40 -5.98 -13.10
CA PHE A 9 -14.62 -5.26 -13.45
C PHE A 9 -14.33 -3.77 -13.52
N VAL A 10 -14.54 -3.17 -14.70
CA VAL A 10 -14.28 -1.74 -14.92
C VAL A 10 -15.59 -0.97 -14.97
N SER A 11 -15.69 0.11 -14.21
CA SER A 11 -16.84 1.01 -14.22
C SER A 11 -16.44 2.48 -14.31
N VAL A 12 -17.40 3.32 -14.73
CA VAL A 12 -17.26 4.78 -14.76
C VAL A 12 -18.51 5.38 -14.09
N LEU A 13 -18.49 5.43 -12.76
CA LEU A 13 -19.63 5.84 -11.94
C LEU A 13 -19.20 6.91 -10.94
N GLU A 14 -20.10 7.83 -10.61
CA GLU A 14 -19.86 8.89 -9.60
C GLU A 14 -19.86 8.34 -8.17
N ARG A 15 -20.41 7.14 -7.97
CA ARG A 15 -20.51 6.52 -6.64
C ARG A 15 -19.13 6.24 -6.07
N GLY A 16 -18.85 6.75 -4.87
CA GLY A 16 -17.57 6.57 -4.17
C GLY A 16 -16.48 7.55 -4.60
N CYS A 17 -16.74 8.40 -5.59
CA CYS A 17 -15.82 9.46 -5.98
C CYS A 17 -15.85 10.60 -4.97
N THR A 18 -14.68 11.06 -4.54
CA THR A 18 -14.54 12.20 -3.63
C THR A 18 -13.41 13.10 -4.09
N GLY A 19 -13.61 14.42 -3.96
CA GLY A 19 -12.60 15.42 -4.33
C GLY A 19 -12.07 15.24 -5.75
N ASP A 20 -10.74 15.16 -5.85
CA ASP A 20 -10.01 14.97 -7.11
C ASP A 20 -9.56 13.50 -7.33
N MET A 21 -10.21 12.54 -6.68
CA MET A 21 -9.96 11.12 -6.92
C MET A 21 -10.25 10.76 -8.38
N LEU A 22 -9.24 10.25 -9.08
CA LEU A 22 -9.40 9.81 -10.47
C LEU A 22 -10.04 8.43 -10.57
N ALA A 23 -9.62 7.51 -9.71
CA ALA A 23 -10.13 6.15 -9.69
C ALA A 23 -10.00 5.57 -8.28
N TYR A 24 -10.73 4.49 -8.01
CA TYR A 24 -10.49 3.60 -6.88
C TYR A 24 -10.58 2.15 -7.32
N ALA A 25 -9.85 1.25 -6.66
CA ALA A 25 -10.02 -0.18 -6.87
C ALA A 25 -9.95 -1.00 -5.58
N SER A 26 -10.52 -2.19 -5.65
CA SER A 26 -10.49 -3.17 -4.57
C SER A 26 -10.63 -4.58 -5.11
N HIS A 27 -10.22 -5.57 -4.32
CA HIS A 27 -10.56 -6.95 -4.59
C HIS A 27 -12.02 -7.22 -4.21
N CYS A 28 -12.67 -8.11 -4.94
CA CYS A 28 -14.05 -8.54 -4.67
C CYS A 28 -14.25 -10.06 -4.76
N GLY A 29 -13.20 -10.80 -5.12
CA GLY A 29 -13.18 -12.27 -5.10
C GLY A 29 -11.81 -12.79 -4.71
N LEU A 30 -11.80 -13.81 -3.87
CA LEU A 30 -10.60 -14.52 -3.42
C LEU A 30 -10.72 -16.00 -3.83
N ASP A 31 -9.59 -16.61 -4.15
CA ASP A 31 -9.49 -18.06 -4.27
C ASP A 31 -9.81 -18.74 -2.92
N PRO A 32 -10.65 -19.77 -2.86
CA PRO A 32 -11.10 -20.37 -1.61
C PRO A 32 -10.02 -21.14 -0.84
N PHE A 33 -8.88 -21.45 -1.46
CA PHE A 33 -7.81 -22.24 -0.85
C PHE A 33 -6.54 -21.42 -0.59
N THR A 34 -6.15 -20.60 -1.56
CA THR A 34 -4.93 -19.79 -1.50
C THR A 34 -5.19 -18.38 -0.98
N TYR A 35 -6.47 -17.96 -0.92
CA TYR A 35 -6.91 -16.60 -0.57
C TYR A 35 -6.31 -15.51 -1.48
N ARG A 36 -5.72 -15.90 -2.61
CA ARG A 36 -5.23 -14.99 -3.64
C ARG A 36 -6.41 -14.21 -4.23
N PRO A 37 -6.31 -12.89 -4.44
CA PRO A 37 -7.29 -12.16 -5.22
C PRO A 37 -7.45 -12.73 -6.63
N THR A 38 -8.68 -13.08 -6.99
CA THR A 38 -9.06 -13.63 -8.31
C THR A 38 -10.05 -12.74 -9.04
N ALA A 39 -10.67 -11.79 -8.34
CA ALA A 39 -11.48 -10.76 -8.96
C ALA A 39 -11.35 -9.44 -8.20
N GLY A 40 -11.47 -8.34 -8.93
CA GLY A 40 -11.50 -7.01 -8.37
C GLY A 40 -12.27 -6.05 -9.26
N LEU A 41 -12.49 -4.86 -8.74
CA LEU A 41 -13.14 -3.76 -9.45
C LEU A 41 -12.20 -2.57 -9.53
N VAL A 42 -12.31 -1.81 -10.61
CA VAL A 42 -11.78 -0.46 -10.71
C VAL A 42 -12.88 0.46 -11.21
N ASN A 43 -13.12 1.55 -10.49
CA ASN A 43 -14.06 2.58 -10.89
C ASN A 43 -13.31 3.87 -11.22
N PHE A 44 -13.57 4.43 -12.39
CA PHE A 44 -13.08 5.75 -12.76
C PHE A 44 -14.12 6.82 -12.45
N CYS A 45 -13.67 7.93 -11.87
CA CYS A 45 -14.52 9.05 -11.51
C CYS A 45 -14.82 9.93 -12.73
N PRO A 46 -16.10 9.99 -13.19
CA PRO A 46 -16.45 10.64 -14.46
C PRO A 46 -16.02 12.10 -14.53
N ALA A 47 -16.15 12.86 -13.43
CA ALA A 47 -15.83 14.28 -13.39
C ALA A 47 -14.34 14.55 -13.62
N VAL A 48 -13.45 13.80 -12.95
CA VAL A 48 -12.00 13.94 -13.09
C VAL A 48 -11.53 13.40 -14.43
N LEU A 49 -12.03 12.22 -14.84
CA LEU A 49 -11.68 11.59 -16.11
C LEU A 49 -12.00 12.49 -17.31
N LYS A 50 -13.15 13.18 -17.30
CA LYS A 50 -13.53 14.13 -18.37
C LYS A 50 -12.66 15.39 -18.44
N ARG A 51 -12.08 15.81 -17.32
CA ARG A 51 -11.21 17.01 -17.25
C ARG A 51 -9.76 16.70 -17.62
N MET A 52 -9.37 15.42 -17.58
CA MET A 52 -8.01 14.98 -17.86
C MET A 52 -7.61 15.33 -19.31
N LYS A 53 -6.47 15.99 -19.45
CA LYS A 53 -5.86 16.31 -20.73
C LYS A 53 -4.97 15.17 -21.20
N SER A 54 -4.73 15.08 -22.51
CA SER A 54 -3.84 14.04 -23.06
C SER A 54 -2.42 14.06 -22.49
N ILE A 55 -1.93 15.23 -22.06
CA ILE A 55 -0.61 15.36 -21.39
C ILE A 55 -0.58 14.74 -19.99
N GLU A 56 -1.75 14.54 -19.37
CA GLU A 56 -1.94 13.93 -18.05
C GLU A 56 -2.24 12.43 -18.18
N PHE A 57 -2.20 11.86 -19.39
CA PHE A 57 -2.48 10.43 -19.59
C PHE A 57 -1.53 9.52 -18.82
N LEU A 58 -0.24 9.87 -18.77
CA LEU A 58 0.75 9.14 -17.97
C LEU A 58 0.43 9.19 -16.47
N TYR A 59 -0.06 10.34 -15.99
CA TYR A 59 -0.56 10.48 -14.62
C TYR A 59 -1.73 9.53 -14.37
N GLY A 60 -2.70 9.50 -15.29
CA GLY A 60 -3.83 8.57 -15.19
C GLY A 60 -3.41 7.11 -15.16
N MET A 61 -2.43 6.72 -15.98
CA MET A 61 -1.89 5.35 -15.97
C MET A 61 -1.22 4.99 -14.64
N THR A 62 -0.47 5.92 -14.04
CA THR A 62 0.14 5.72 -12.72
C THR A 62 -0.92 5.50 -11.66
N THR A 63 -1.97 6.32 -11.62
CA THR A 63 -3.08 6.12 -10.68
C THR A 63 -3.77 4.79 -10.89
N VAL A 64 -4.02 4.36 -12.13
CA VAL A 64 -4.61 3.04 -12.38
C VAL A 64 -3.73 1.92 -11.82
N LYS A 65 -2.41 2.00 -12.01
CA LYS A 65 -1.48 1.01 -11.43
C LYS A 65 -1.50 1.01 -9.90
N HIS A 66 -1.59 2.19 -9.28
CA HIS A 66 -1.74 2.33 -7.83
C HIS A 66 -3.02 1.62 -7.34
N GLU A 67 -4.16 1.96 -7.93
CA GLU A 67 -5.44 1.38 -7.56
C GLU A 67 -5.44 -0.15 -7.75
N LEU A 68 -4.97 -0.64 -8.89
CA LEU A 68 -4.88 -2.08 -9.13
C LEU A 68 -3.98 -2.79 -8.12
N THR A 69 -2.96 -2.12 -7.59
CA THR A 69 -2.08 -2.72 -6.57
C THR A 69 -2.84 -2.97 -5.26
N HIS A 70 -3.81 -2.13 -4.88
CA HIS A 70 -4.73 -2.44 -3.77
C HIS A 70 -5.60 -3.66 -4.06
N ALA A 71 -6.08 -3.80 -5.30
CA ALA A 71 -6.87 -4.96 -5.70
C ALA A 71 -6.07 -6.27 -5.74
N PHE A 72 -4.74 -6.18 -5.84
CA PHE A 72 -3.87 -7.35 -5.94
C PHE A 72 -3.20 -7.76 -4.63
N VAL A 73 -2.73 -6.82 -3.82
CA VAL A 73 -1.89 -7.18 -2.67
C VAL A 73 -1.88 -6.17 -1.52
N PHE A 74 -1.95 -4.87 -1.82
CA PHE A 74 -1.70 -3.83 -0.83
C PHE A 74 -3.01 -3.35 -0.19
N ALA A 75 -3.63 -4.22 0.61
CA ALA A 75 -4.84 -3.91 1.36
C ALA A 75 -4.82 -4.62 2.72
N MET A 76 -5.23 -3.92 3.78
CA MET A 76 -5.18 -4.45 5.15
C MET A 76 -5.98 -5.75 5.31
N GLU A 77 -7.05 -5.92 4.55
CA GLU A 77 -7.92 -7.10 4.54
C GLU A 77 -7.21 -8.35 4.01
N LEU A 78 -6.15 -8.17 3.21
CA LEU A 78 -5.38 -9.25 2.56
C LEU A 78 -4.26 -9.80 3.46
N TYR A 79 -3.69 -8.98 4.33
CA TYR A 79 -2.55 -9.34 5.19
C TYR A 79 -2.73 -10.56 6.08
N PRO A 80 -3.91 -10.83 6.65
CA PRO A 80 -4.14 -12.04 7.43
C PRO A 80 -3.96 -13.34 6.64
N PHE A 81 -3.93 -13.26 5.31
CA PHE A 81 -3.75 -14.41 4.42
C PHE A 81 -2.30 -14.54 3.91
N PHE A 82 -1.41 -13.64 4.29
CA PHE A 82 0.00 -13.74 3.92
C PHE A 82 0.65 -14.92 4.65
N PRO A 83 1.62 -15.61 4.03
CA PRO A 83 2.43 -16.63 4.68
C PRO A 83 3.02 -16.14 6.01
N GLY A 84 2.77 -16.89 7.08
CA GLY A 84 3.31 -16.58 8.42
C GLY A 84 2.56 -15.48 9.18
N ALA A 85 1.46 -14.96 8.65
CA ALA A 85 0.62 -13.98 9.33
C ALA A 85 0.12 -14.50 10.69
N GLY A 86 0.33 -13.69 11.73
CA GLY A 86 -0.18 -13.96 13.07
C GLY A 86 -1.67 -13.65 13.21
N PRO A 87 -2.27 -13.99 14.38
CA PRO A 87 -3.66 -13.65 14.66
C PRO A 87 -3.85 -12.14 14.69
N ARG A 88 -5.01 -11.66 14.20
CA ARG A 88 -5.39 -10.24 14.21
C ARG A 88 -5.36 -9.68 15.63
N GLN A 89 -4.72 -8.54 15.82
CA GLN A 89 -4.62 -7.83 17.10
C GLN A 89 -5.06 -6.38 16.96
N TRP A 90 -5.89 -5.89 17.88
CA TRP A 90 -6.27 -4.49 17.92
C TRP A 90 -5.35 -3.72 18.87
N ASP A 91 -4.73 -2.64 18.41
CA ASP A 91 -3.81 -1.82 19.23
C ASP A 91 -4.48 -0.57 19.84
N GLY A 92 -5.78 -0.38 19.61
CA GLY A 92 -6.52 0.83 19.98
C GLY A 92 -6.82 1.77 18.81
N LYS A 93 -6.09 1.64 17.69
CA LYS A 93 -6.21 2.52 16.51
C LYS A 93 -6.40 1.74 15.21
N VAL A 94 -5.67 0.64 15.03
CA VAL A 94 -5.65 -0.18 13.81
C VAL A 94 -5.53 -1.66 14.13
N GLN A 95 -5.83 -2.49 13.13
CA GLN A 95 -5.64 -3.93 13.21
C GLN A 95 -4.21 -4.29 12.80
N LEU A 96 -3.42 -4.72 13.78
CA LEU A 96 -2.09 -5.28 13.58
C LEU A 96 -2.18 -6.76 13.19
N ILE A 97 -1.27 -7.18 12.34
CA ILE A 97 -1.08 -8.57 11.91
C ILE A 97 0.37 -8.93 12.23
N PRO A 98 0.66 -9.58 13.37
CA PRO A 98 2.03 -9.96 13.71
C PRO A 98 2.74 -10.67 12.55
N ASN A 99 4.02 -10.40 12.34
CA ASN A 99 4.85 -10.83 11.21
C ASN A 99 4.54 -10.20 9.84
N VAL A 100 3.47 -9.39 9.72
CA VAL A 100 3.11 -8.72 8.46
C VAL A 100 3.02 -7.22 8.65
N ALA A 101 2.22 -6.76 9.61
CA ALA A 101 1.85 -5.37 9.84
C ALA A 101 1.93 -5.07 11.33
N GLU A 102 2.99 -4.37 11.75
CA GLU A 102 3.35 -4.20 13.17
C GLU A 102 3.57 -2.73 13.53
N ARG A 103 3.51 -2.44 14.84
CA ARG A 103 3.73 -1.10 15.40
C ARG A 103 5.10 -1.03 16.09
N PHE A 104 5.82 0.05 15.83
CA PHE A 104 7.08 0.39 16.51
C PHE A 104 6.98 1.79 17.12
N THR A 105 7.54 1.97 18.32
CA THR A 105 7.64 3.29 18.94
C THR A 105 9.06 3.82 18.76
N ARG A 106 9.19 4.93 18.03
CA ARG A 106 10.43 5.69 17.93
C ARG A 106 10.56 6.62 19.13
N VAL A 107 11.77 6.72 19.67
CA VAL A 107 12.13 7.66 20.75
C VAL A 107 12.96 8.80 20.18
N ASP A 108 13.00 9.92 20.89
CA ASP A 108 13.72 11.13 20.49
C ASP A 108 13.28 11.66 19.10
N TRP A 109 11.98 11.58 18.82
CA TRP A 109 11.41 12.03 17.54
C TRP A 109 11.55 13.54 17.35
N GLU A 110 12.32 13.96 16.35
CA GLU A 110 12.50 15.35 15.99
C GLU A 110 11.31 15.90 15.19
N THR A 111 10.94 17.16 15.47
CA THR A 111 9.86 17.85 14.75
C THR A 111 10.37 19.18 14.20
N SER A 112 9.67 19.74 13.22
CA SER A 112 9.97 21.07 12.67
C SER A 112 9.90 22.21 13.70
N LYS A 113 9.33 21.96 14.89
CA LYS A 113 9.29 22.92 16.02
C LYS A 113 10.51 22.81 16.95
N GLY A 114 11.52 22.01 16.58
CA GLY A 114 12.72 21.74 17.37
C GLY A 114 12.57 20.50 18.26
N PRO A 115 13.61 20.18 19.08
CA PRO A 115 13.60 19.02 19.97
C PRO A 115 12.50 19.20 21.02
N VAL A 116 11.43 18.42 20.93
CA VAL A 116 10.34 18.43 21.92
C VAL A 116 10.74 17.54 23.10
N GLY A 117 11.79 17.96 23.82
CA GLY A 117 12.38 17.21 24.92
C GLY A 117 13.07 15.91 24.49
N LYS A 118 14.13 15.51 25.20
CA LYS A 118 14.62 14.13 25.15
C LYS A 118 13.46 13.24 25.59
N ASN A 119 13.14 12.17 24.86
CA ASN A 119 12.02 11.23 25.04
C ASN A 119 10.69 11.53 24.31
N MET A 120 10.64 12.35 23.26
CA MET A 120 9.43 12.37 22.41
C MET A 120 9.21 10.99 21.79
N LYS A 121 8.03 10.40 22.02
CA LYS A 121 7.63 9.11 21.47
C LYS A 121 6.74 9.30 20.27
N HIS A 122 7.00 8.57 19.20
CA HIS A 122 6.16 8.54 18.02
C HIS A 122 5.95 7.10 17.56
N ASP A 123 4.68 6.70 17.45
CA ASP A 123 4.34 5.38 16.93
C ASP A 123 4.33 5.42 15.40
N VAL A 124 5.08 4.50 14.80
CA VAL A 124 5.11 4.22 13.37
C VAL A 124 4.59 2.81 13.14
N TYR A 125 3.97 2.61 11.98
CA TYR A 125 3.46 1.32 11.55
C TYR A 125 4.32 0.84 10.39
N MET A 126 4.61 -0.45 10.33
CA MET A 126 5.48 -1.01 9.29
C MET A 126 4.93 -2.31 8.75
N ILE A 127 5.20 -2.56 7.46
CA ILE A 127 5.18 -3.92 6.93
C ILE A 127 6.51 -4.59 7.25
N THR A 128 6.45 -5.72 7.95
CA THR A 128 7.61 -6.41 8.54
C THR A 128 7.92 -7.75 7.89
N THR A 129 7.25 -8.07 6.77
CA THR A 129 7.46 -9.32 6.02
C THR A 129 8.90 -9.45 5.50
N PRO A 130 9.40 -10.68 5.27
CA PRO A 130 10.82 -10.93 5.04
C PRO A 130 11.42 -10.18 3.84
N LYS A 131 10.81 -10.22 2.66
CA LYS A 131 11.31 -9.52 1.46
C LYS A 131 11.12 -8.03 1.55
N VAL A 132 10.01 -7.54 2.10
CA VAL A 132 9.81 -6.10 2.31
C VAL A 132 10.90 -5.54 3.22
N ARG A 133 11.22 -6.25 4.32
CA ARG A 133 12.34 -5.89 5.19
C ARG A 133 13.68 -5.94 4.47
N GLU A 134 13.94 -6.97 3.67
CA GLU A 134 15.16 -7.10 2.86
C GLU A 134 15.33 -5.89 1.92
N GLU A 135 14.31 -5.56 1.13
CA GLU A 135 14.37 -4.47 0.15
C GLU A 135 14.37 -3.08 0.81
N ALA A 136 13.70 -2.90 1.95
CA ALA A 136 13.80 -1.66 2.73
C ALA A 136 15.23 -1.44 3.25
N ARG A 137 15.86 -2.49 3.82
CA ARG A 137 17.26 -2.43 4.26
C ARG A 137 18.20 -2.12 3.10
N ARG A 138 17.95 -2.71 1.93
CA ARG A 138 18.73 -2.48 0.70
C ARG A 138 18.56 -1.04 0.21
N HIS A 139 17.34 -0.53 0.18
CA HIS A 139 17.02 0.83 -0.29
C HIS A 139 17.67 1.91 0.58
N PHE A 140 17.58 1.78 1.91
CA PHE A 140 18.13 2.76 2.85
C PHE A 140 19.57 2.47 3.29
N ASN A 141 20.18 1.38 2.81
CA ASN A 141 21.49 0.89 3.24
C ASN A 141 21.61 0.79 4.78
N CYS A 142 20.56 0.26 5.43
CA CYS A 142 20.46 0.19 6.89
C CYS A 142 20.05 -1.22 7.33
N THR A 143 21.03 -2.03 7.75
CA THR A 143 20.83 -3.47 8.03
C THR A 143 19.97 -3.77 9.25
N THR A 144 19.73 -2.78 10.11
CA THR A 144 18.95 -2.92 11.34
C THR A 144 17.48 -2.58 11.18
N LEU A 145 17.04 -2.03 10.03
CA LEU A 145 15.64 -1.68 9.80
C LEU A 145 14.72 -2.89 10.02
N GLU A 146 13.59 -2.65 10.68
CA GLU A 146 12.62 -3.67 11.06
C GLU A 146 11.61 -3.98 9.92
N GLY A 147 11.44 -3.04 8.99
CA GLY A 147 10.48 -3.16 7.89
C GLY A 147 10.41 -1.90 7.04
N ALA A 148 9.32 -1.76 6.29
CA ALA A 148 8.99 -0.55 5.53
C ALA A 148 7.85 0.20 6.22
N GLU A 149 8.04 1.49 6.50
CA GLU A 149 7.02 2.36 7.10
C GLU A 149 5.80 2.54 6.20
N VAL A 150 4.61 2.42 6.78
CA VAL A 150 3.33 2.72 6.12
C VAL A 150 2.74 4.02 6.62
N GLU A 151 1.91 4.63 5.78
CA GLU A 151 1.22 5.88 6.06
C GLU A 151 0.45 5.81 7.38
N ASN A 152 0.74 6.74 8.30
CA ASN A 152 0.14 6.79 9.63
C ASN A 152 -0.78 8.01 9.81
N GLN A 153 -0.87 8.89 8.81
CA GLN A 153 -1.76 10.04 8.74
C GLN A 153 -3.00 9.71 7.88
N GLY A 154 -4.18 9.98 8.42
CA GLY A 154 -5.45 9.73 7.73
C GLY A 154 -6.48 8.99 8.59
N HIS A 155 -7.48 8.42 7.93
CA HIS A 155 -8.52 7.65 8.60
C HIS A 155 -8.00 6.25 8.96
N PRO A 156 -8.52 5.59 10.02
CA PRO A 156 -8.06 4.25 10.41
C PRO A 156 -8.09 3.19 9.29
N GLY A 157 -8.97 3.35 8.29
CA GLY A 157 -9.06 2.46 7.12
C GLY A 157 -8.06 2.75 5.99
N THR A 158 -7.24 3.81 6.08
CA THR A 158 -6.18 4.12 5.11
C THR A 158 -4.78 3.74 5.61
N ILE A 159 -4.63 3.56 6.93
CA ILE A 159 -3.39 3.06 7.52
C ILE A 159 -3.19 1.63 7.02
N PHE A 160 -1.95 1.26 6.72
CA PHE A 160 -1.57 -0.03 6.12
C PHE A 160 -1.97 -0.25 4.65
N SER A 161 -2.51 0.76 3.95
CA SER A 161 -2.79 0.65 2.50
C SER A 161 -1.74 1.36 1.64
N HIS A 162 -0.91 2.22 2.24
CA HIS A 162 0.07 3.02 1.52
C HIS A 162 1.42 3.01 2.24
N TRP A 163 2.50 3.18 1.50
CA TRP A 163 3.81 3.47 2.10
C TRP A 163 3.83 4.89 2.67
N GLU A 164 4.60 5.09 3.74
CA GLU A 164 4.80 6.39 4.37
C GLU A 164 5.46 7.36 3.39
N LYS A 165 4.75 8.42 3.00
CA LYS A 165 5.24 9.35 1.99
C LYS A 165 6.51 10.07 2.40
N ARG A 166 6.71 10.37 3.69
CA ARG A 166 7.95 10.98 4.20
C ARG A 166 9.18 10.12 3.90
N VAL A 167 9.01 8.80 3.83
CA VAL A 167 10.10 7.82 3.69
C VAL A 167 10.22 7.33 2.24
N PHE A 168 9.10 7.28 1.52
CA PHE A 168 8.99 6.70 0.18
C PHE A 168 8.34 7.69 -0.82
N GLU A 169 8.85 8.91 -0.90
CA GLU A 169 8.23 10.04 -1.64
C GLU A 169 7.84 9.70 -3.08
N ASP A 170 8.74 9.07 -3.85
CA ASP A 170 8.56 8.75 -5.27
C ASP A 170 7.97 7.34 -5.50
N GLU A 171 7.38 6.73 -4.48
CA GLU A 171 6.79 5.38 -4.58
C GLU A 171 5.35 5.45 -5.09
N ILE A 172 4.99 4.54 -6.00
CA ILE A 172 3.67 4.52 -6.63
C ILE A 172 2.52 4.33 -5.65
N MET A 173 2.73 3.64 -4.54
CA MET A 173 1.82 3.33 -3.43
C MET A 173 1.99 4.29 -2.24
N SER A 174 2.60 5.45 -2.42
CA SER A 174 2.50 6.54 -1.44
C SER A 174 1.09 7.14 -1.45
N GLY A 175 0.58 7.59 -0.30
CA GLY A 175 -0.82 8.03 -0.13
C GLY A 175 -1.19 9.34 -0.85
N SER A 176 -0.23 9.99 -1.52
CA SER A 176 -0.51 11.09 -2.43
C SER A 176 0.54 11.13 -3.53
N TYR A 177 0.13 11.57 -4.71
CA TYR A 177 0.99 11.62 -5.89
C TYR A 177 2.23 12.51 -5.70
N SER A 178 3.35 12.07 -6.29
CA SER A 178 4.60 12.81 -6.46
C SER A 178 4.93 12.88 -7.96
N GLN A 179 5.75 13.83 -8.40
CA GLN A 179 6.04 14.01 -9.84
C GLN A 179 6.64 12.75 -10.50
N VAL A 180 7.31 11.92 -9.69
CA VAL A 180 7.76 10.58 -10.04
C VAL A 180 6.98 9.58 -9.18
N ALA A 181 6.57 8.49 -9.80
CA ALA A 181 5.86 7.39 -9.13
C ALA A 181 6.39 6.06 -9.67
N ALA A 182 7.37 5.51 -8.96
CA ALA A 182 8.05 4.28 -9.31
C ALA A 182 7.35 3.09 -8.65
N MET A 183 7.13 2.02 -9.42
CA MET A 183 6.87 0.71 -8.86
C MET A 183 8.19 0.20 -8.27
N SER A 184 8.39 0.43 -6.98
CA SER A 184 9.67 0.15 -6.34
C SER A 184 9.86 -1.34 -6.06
N ARG A 185 11.12 -1.73 -5.82
CA ARG A 185 11.42 -3.08 -5.32
C ARG A 185 10.77 -3.38 -3.96
N VAL A 186 10.42 -2.36 -3.17
CA VAL A 186 9.70 -2.54 -1.90
C VAL A 186 8.26 -2.97 -2.15
N THR A 187 7.55 -2.34 -3.10
CA THR A 187 6.21 -2.78 -3.50
C THR A 187 6.25 -4.16 -4.15
N LEU A 188 7.21 -4.41 -5.03
CA LEU A 188 7.44 -5.74 -5.62
C LEU A 188 7.71 -6.81 -4.55
N ALA A 189 8.43 -6.49 -3.48
CA ALA A 189 8.64 -7.39 -2.36
C ALA A 189 7.35 -7.73 -1.60
N LEU A 190 6.41 -6.79 -1.49
CA LEU A 190 5.09 -7.06 -0.92
C LEU A 190 4.31 -8.07 -1.79
N PHE A 191 4.39 -7.94 -3.13
CA PHE A 191 3.83 -8.94 -4.06
C PHE A 191 4.43 -10.33 -3.83
N GLU A 192 5.75 -10.44 -3.66
CA GLU A 192 6.39 -11.74 -3.40
C GLU A 192 6.02 -12.31 -2.03
N ASP A 193 6.09 -11.51 -0.97
CA ASP A 193 5.79 -11.92 0.41
C ASP A 193 4.32 -12.32 0.60
N SER A 194 3.41 -11.88 -0.26
CA SER A 194 2.02 -12.35 -0.26
C SER A 194 1.89 -13.86 -0.55
N GLY A 195 2.90 -14.47 -1.17
CA GLY A 195 2.89 -15.85 -1.62
C GLY A 195 2.07 -16.09 -2.90
N TRP A 196 1.47 -15.04 -3.48
CA TRP A 196 0.58 -15.15 -4.64
C TRP A 196 1.25 -14.88 -5.98
N TYR A 197 2.42 -14.24 -5.97
CA TYR A 197 3.09 -13.76 -7.17
C TYR A 197 4.56 -14.15 -7.16
N LYS A 198 5.06 -14.53 -8.33
CA LYS A 198 6.50 -14.60 -8.61
C LYS A 198 6.91 -13.29 -9.27
N VAL A 199 7.85 -12.60 -8.64
CA VAL A 199 8.15 -11.21 -9.01
C VAL A 199 9.45 -11.13 -9.79
N ASN A 200 9.45 -10.28 -10.83
CA ASN A 200 10.67 -9.87 -11.52
C ASN A 200 11.09 -8.49 -10.98
N TYR A 201 12.32 -8.41 -10.46
CA TYR A 201 12.87 -7.19 -9.87
C TYR A 201 13.89 -6.47 -10.79
N GLU A 202 14.10 -6.99 -12.00
CA GLU A 202 14.91 -6.37 -13.05
C GLU A 202 14.11 -5.37 -13.87
#